data_AF-A0A822CHI4-F1
#
_entry.id   AF-A0A822CHI4-F1
#
_cell.length_a   1.000
_cell.length_b   1.000
_cell.length_c   1.000
_cell.angle_alpha   90.00
_cell.angle_beta   90.00
_cell.angle_gamma   90.00
#
_symmetry.space_group_name_H-M   'P 1'
#
loop_
_entity.id
_entity.type
_entity.pdbx_description
1 polymer ?
#
loop_
_entity_poly.entity_id
_entity_poly.type
_entity_poly.pdbx_seq_one_letter_code
_entity_poly.pdbx_strand_id
1 'polypeptide(L)'
;MGRLQVAIDRGGTFTDVVARTSDGKIITMKLLSENPEKYKDAPTEAIRRLIKQDSFSLNPTDIDWIRMGTTVATNALLERKGERIALLVTNGFHDLLHIGNQSRLKF
;
A
#
# COMPACT_ATOMS: atom_id res chain seq x y z
N MET A 1 23.31 6.72 15.50
CA MET A 1 23.02 7.11 14.10
C MET A 1 21.66 6.53 13.74
N GLY A 2 20.68 7.35 13.38
CA GLY A 2 19.37 6.85 12.95
C GLY A 2 19.47 6.14 11.60
N ARG A 3 18.45 5.37 11.24
CA ARG A 3 18.27 4.77 9.90
C ARG A 3 17.02 5.37 9.25
N LEU A 4 16.93 5.33 7.93
CA LEU A 4 15.81 5.90 7.19
C LEU A 4 14.50 5.15 7.49
N GLN A 5 13.46 5.88 7.83
CA GLN A 5 12.13 5.35 8.12
C GLN A 5 11.13 5.91 7.11
N VAL A 6 10.30 5.07 6.48
CA VAL A 6 9.41 5.51 5.39
C VAL A 6 8.00 4.97 5.58
N ALA A 7 7.02 5.87 5.62
CA ALA A 7 5.60 5.55 5.54
C ALA A 7 5.04 5.98 4.17
N ILE A 8 4.30 5.09 3.52
CA ILE A 8 3.70 5.28 2.19
C ILE A 8 2.22 4.95 2.28
N ASP A 9 1.37 5.81 1.74
CA ASP A 9 -0.05 5.55 1.52
C ASP A 9 -0.36 5.67 0.02
N ARG A 10 -0.62 4.52 -0.61
CA ARG A 10 -0.99 4.46 -2.03
C ARG A 10 -2.50 4.55 -2.19
N GLY A 11 -2.97 5.74 -2.55
CA GLY A 11 -4.33 6.03 -2.98
C GLY A 11 -4.60 5.61 -4.44
N GLY A 12 -5.84 5.85 -4.91
CA GLY A 12 -6.20 5.66 -6.32
C GLY A 12 -5.50 6.64 -7.26
N THR A 13 -5.46 7.93 -6.90
CA THR A 13 -4.86 8.98 -7.76
C THR A 13 -3.45 9.36 -7.32
N PHE A 14 -3.20 9.45 -6.02
CA PHE A 14 -1.93 9.89 -5.46
C PHE A 14 -1.36 8.88 -4.47
N THR A 15 -0.04 8.82 -4.41
CA THR A 15 0.74 8.14 -3.39
C THR A 15 1.39 9.19 -2.51
N ASP A 16 1.03 9.19 -1.24
CA ASP A 16 1.54 10.07 -0.21
C ASP A 16 2.68 9.39 0.55
N VAL A 17 3.76 10.12 0.81
CA VAL A 17 4.98 9.57 1.41
C VAL A 17 5.48 10.51 2.49
N VAL A 18 5.80 9.94 3.65
CA VAL A 18 6.47 10.60 4.76
C VAL A 18 7.68 9.79 5.14
N ALA A 19 8.85 10.43 5.15
CA ALA A 19 10.11 9.79 5.53
C ALA A 19 10.78 10.57 6.65
N ARG A 20 11.46 9.84 7.53
CA ARG A 20 12.36 10.40 8.56
C ARG A 20 13.77 9.89 8.29
N THR A 21 14.68 10.81 8.00
CA THR A 21 16.10 10.52 7.75
C THR A 21 16.84 10.21 9.04
N SER A 22 18.08 9.73 8.90
CA SER A 22 18.96 9.34 10.00
C SER A 22 19.31 10.47 10.97
N ASP A 23 19.33 11.71 10.48
CA ASP A 23 19.53 12.96 11.24
C ASP A 23 18.21 13.51 11.84
N GLY A 24 17.09 12.83 11.61
CA GLY A 24 15.78 13.17 12.16
C GLY A 24 14.95 14.14 11.31
N LYS A 25 15.44 14.59 10.16
CA LYS A 25 14.68 15.44 9.24
C LYS A 25 13.47 14.69 8.66
N ILE A 26 12.35 15.39 8.53
CA ILE A 26 11.14 14.87 7.89
C ILE A 26 11.12 15.32 6.42
N ILE A 27 10.88 14.37 5.53
CA ILE A 27 10.72 14.59 4.10
C ILE A 27 9.33 14.09 3.70
N THR A 28 8.59 14.92 2.98
CA THR A 28 7.27 14.55 2.45
C THR A 28 7.27 14.66 0.94
N MET A 29 6.60 13.73 0.26
CA MET A 29 6.38 13.83 -1.19
C MET A 29 5.04 13.23 -1.59
N LYS A 30 4.52 13.73 -2.71
CA LYS A 30 3.30 13.25 -3.35
C LYS A 30 3.62 12.86 -4.79
N LEU A 31 3.30 11.63 -5.15
CA LEU A 31 3.44 11.11 -6.51
C LEU A 31 2.06 10.79 -7.06
N LEU A 32 1.91 10.79 -8.38
CA LEU A 32 0.75 10.16 -9.00
C LEU A 32 0.86 8.65 -8.77
N SER A 33 -0.23 8.00 -8.35
CA SER A 33 -0.24 6.55 -8.11
C SER A 33 0.04 5.74 -9.38
N GLU A 34 -0.29 6.31 -10.54
CA GLU A 34 0.02 5.78 -11.86
C GLU A 34 0.58 6.89 -12.75
N ASN A 35 1.81 6.71 -13.23
CA ASN A 35 2.45 7.59 -14.21
C ASN A 35 3.48 6.80 -15.03
N PRO A 36 3.02 5.91 -15.93
CA PRO A 36 3.88 4.95 -16.62
C PRO A 36 4.95 5.61 -17.50
N GLU A 37 4.75 6.86 -17.93
CA GLU A 37 5.74 7.62 -18.69
C GLU A 37 6.97 8.01 -17.88
N LYS A 38 6.84 8.13 -16.54
CA LYS A 38 7.92 8.58 -15.65
C LYS A 38 8.46 7.47 -14.75
N TYR A 39 7.62 6.54 -14.31
CA TYR A 39 8.00 5.45 -13.42
C TYR A 39 6.99 4.30 -13.46
N LYS A 40 7.46 3.08 -13.18
CA LYS A 40 6.62 1.87 -13.16
C LYS A 40 5.69 1.80 -11.95
N ASP A 41 6.17 2.25 -10.79
CA ASP A 41 5.47 2.13 -9.50
C ASP A 41 5.84 3.30 -8.59
N ALA A 42 4.82 3.96 -8.03
CA ALA A 42 4.98 5.18 -7.24
C ALA A 42 5.71 4.94 -5.89
N PRO A 43 5.38 3.91 -5.08
CA PRO A 43 6.14 3.54 -3.89
C PRO A 43 7.64 3.31 -4.17
N THR A 44 7.96 2.52 -5.20
CA THR A 44 9.35 2.22 -5.58
C THR A 44 10.09 3.48 -6.01
N GLU A 45 9.43 4.33 -6.80
CA GLU A 45 9.97 5.62 -7.22
C GLU A 45 10.21 6.56 -6.04
N ALA A 46 9.31 6.60 -5.07
CA ALA A 46 9.46 7.43 -3.87
C ALA A 46 10.70 7.03 -3.06
N ILE A 47 10.87 5.72 -2.81
CA ILE A 47 12.07 5.19 -2.14
C ILE A 47 13.33 5.57 -2.92
N ARG A 48 13.31 5.42 -4.25
CA ARG A 48 14.43 5.82 -5.12
C ARG A 48 14.78 7.31 -5.00
N ARG A 49 13.78 8.19 -4.90
CA ARG A 49 13.99 9.64 -4.74
C ARG A 49 14.57 9.97 -3.37
N LEU A 50 14.07 9.33 -2.31
CA LEU A 50 14.58 9.50 -0.95
C LEU A 50 16.05 9.07 -0.84
N ILE A 51 16.40 7.90 -1.41
CA ILE A 51 17.78 7.40 -1.45
C ILE A 51 18.70 8.35 -2.22
N LYS A 52 18.23 8.97 -3.31
CA LYS A 52 19.04 9.91 -4.11
C LYS A 52 19.14 11.33 -3.52
N GLN A 53 18.15 11.75 -2.73
CA GLN A 53 18.15 13.09 -2.10
C GLN A 53 19.06 13.13 -0.89
N ASP A 54 19.22 12.02 -0.18
CA ASP A 54 20.25 11.93 0.82
C ASP A 54 21.60 11.87 0.11
N SER A 55 22.53 12.76 0.44
CA SER A 55 23.89 12.75 -0.11
C SER A 55 24.71 11.54 0.36
N PHE A 56 24.08 10.66 1.14
CA PHE A 56 24.57 9.36 1.50
C PHE A 56 24.36 8.43 0.31
N SER A 57 25.41 7.74 -0.07
CA SER A 57 25.34 6.47 -0.79
C SER A 57 24.58 5.46 0.09
N LEU A 58 23.29 5.68 0.33
CA LEU A 58 22.46 4.86 1.19
C LEU A 58 22.43 3.47 0.56
N ASN A 59 23.10 2.53 1.21
CA ASN A 59 22.90 1.13 0.89
C ASN A 59 21.49 0.77 1.35
N PRO A 60 20.82 -0.21 0.71
CA PRO A 60 19.54 -0.73 1.19
C PRO A 60 19.52 -1.11 2.69
N THR A 61 20.70 -1.37 3.27
CA THR A 61 20.93 -1.65 4.69
C THR A 61 20.72 -0.46 5.63
N ASP A 62 20.63 0.76 5.09
CA ASP A 62 20.44 2.00 5.87
C ASP A 62 18.96 2.34 6.09
N ILE A 63 18.06 1.52 5.54
CA ILE A 63 16.62 1.59 5.79
C ILE A 63 16.29 0.79 7.05
N ASP A 64 15.60 1.43 7.99
CA ASP A 64 15.11 0.80 9.22
C ASP A 64 13.82 0.00 8.92
N TRP A 65 12.83 0.69 8.35
CA TRP A 65 11.57 0.11 7.97
C TRP A 65 10.88 0.91 6.88
N ILE A 66 10.04 0.20 6.13
CA ILE A 66 9.09 0.76 5.19
C ILE A 66 7.71 0.23 5.61
N ARG A 67 6.76 1.15 5.82
CA ARG A 67 5.35 0.82 6.06
C ARG A 67 4.54 1.32 4.88
N MET A 68 3.79 0.42 4.26
CA MET A 68 2.95 0.75 3.12
C MET A 68 1.49 0.41 3.41
N GLY A 69 0.65 1.44 3.43
CA GLY A 69 -0.80 1.34 3.30
C GLY A 69 -1.20 1.48 1.83
N THR A 70 -2.28 0.82 1.44
CA THR A 70 -2.85 0.98 0.10
C THR A 70 -4.36 0.82 0.12
N THR A 71 -5.02 1.58 -0.74
CA THR A 71 -6.48 1.49 -0.96
C THR A 71 -6.85 0.61 -2.14
N VAL A 72 -5.87 0.06 -2.87
CA VAL A 72 -6.09 -0.73 -4.09
C VAL A 72 -7.02 -1.92 -3.84
N ALA A 73 -6.82 -2.68 -2.77
CA ALA A 73 -7.64 -3.84 -2.46
C ALA A 73 -9.09 -3.45 -2.13
N THR A 74 -9.28 -2.40 -1.32
CA THR A 74 -10.60 -1.90 -0.97
C THR A 74 -11.34 -1.36 -2.19
N ASN A 75 -10.66 -0.61 -3.06
CA ASN A 75 -11.25 -0.11 -4.30
C ASN A 75 -11.60 -1.25 -5.26
N ALA A 76 -10.72 -2.24 -5.39
CA ALA A 76 -11.01 -3.44 -6.19
C ALA A 76 -12.26 -4.17 -5.68
N LEU A 77 -12.44 -4.28 -4.36
CA LEU A 77 -13.63 -4.87 -3.76
C LEU A 77 -14.89 -4.04 -4.04
N LEU A 78 -14.84 -2.72 -3.81
CA LEU A 78 -15.97 -1.82 -4.02
C LEU A 78 -16.40 -1.72 -5.49
N GLU A 79 -15.43 -1.68 -6.41
CA GLU A 79 -15.65 -1.63 -7.85
C GLU A 79 -15.90 -3.01 -8.47
N ARG A 80 -15.88 -4.08 -7.66
CA ARG A 80 -16.00 -5.48 -8.10
C ARG A 80 -14.98 -5.87 -9.19
N LYS A 81 -13.79 -5.27 -9.15
CA LYS A 81 -12.66 -5.55 -10.04
C LYS A 81 -11.76 -6.63 -9.43
N GLY A 82 -12.27 -7.85 -9.37
CA GLY A 82 -11.51 -9.02 -8.95
C GLY A 82 -11.47 -10.09 -10.04
N GLU A 83 -10.66 -11.12 -9.80
CA GLU A 83 -10.63 -12.31 -10.65
C GLU A 83 -11.83 -13.23 -10.40
N ARG A 84 -12.21 -14.04 -11.40
CA ARG A 84 -13.25 -15.06 -11.21
C ARG A 84 -12.75 -16.13 -10.25
N ILE A 85 -13.51 -16.38 -9.19
CA ILE A 85 -13.21 -17.37 -8.15
C ILE A 85 -14.31 -18.44 -8.09
N ALA A 86 -13.95 -19.65 -7.67
CA ALA A 86 -14.89 -20.72 -7.35
C ALA A 86 -14.89 -20.96 -5.83
N LEU A 87 -16.07 -21.19 -5.26
CA LEU A 87 -16.23 -21.60 -3.87
C LEU A 87 -16.52 -23.10 -3.83
N LEU A 88 -15.61 -23.89 -3.27
CA LEU A 88 -15.80 -25.31 -3.03
C LEU A 88 -16.26 -25.52 -1.58
N VAL A 89 -17.42 -26.16 -1.42
CA VAL A 89 -18.06 -26.40 -0.11
C VAL A 89 -18.56 -27.83 -0.02
N THR A 90 -18.78 -28.30 1.21
CA THR A 90 -19.41 -29.60 1.47
C THR A 90 -20.81 -29.65 0.86
N ASN A 91 -21.21 -30.83 0.36
CA ASN A 91 -22.55 -31.04 -0.16
C ASN A 91 -23.61 -30.61 0.87
N GLY A 92 -24.61 -29.85 0.42
CA GLY A 92 -25.63 -29.24 1.29
C GLY A 92 -25.32 -27.83 1.80
N PHE A 93 -24.14 -27.25 1.54
CA PHE A 93 -23.74 -25.92 2.05
C PHE A 93 -23.57 -24.83 0.98
N HIS A 94 -24.23 -24.96 -0.18
CA HIS A 94 -24.08 -24.00 -1.29
C HIS A 94 -24.52 -22.56 -0.97
N ASP A 95 -25.44 -22.37 -0.02
CA ASP A 95 -26.01 -21.06 0.33
C ASP A 95 -25.23 -20.27 1.39
N LEU A 96 -24.05 -20.75 1.83
CA LEU A 96 -23.29 -20.15 2.93
C LEU A 96 -23.08 -18.63 2.78
N LEU A 97 -22.69 -18.16 1.60
CA LEU A 97 -22.47 -16.73 1.35
C LEU A 97 -23.77 -15.92 1.29
N HIS A 98 -24.89 -16.55 0.95
CA HIS A 98 -26.20 -15.90 0.89
C HIS A 98 -26.84 -15.78 2.28
N ILE A 99 -26.71 -16.83 3.11
CA ILE A 99 -27.17 -16.85 4.51
C ILE A 99 -26.28 -15.96 5.39
N GLY A 100 -24.99 -15.86 5.07
CA GLY A 100 -24.02 -15.13 5.87
C GLY A 100 -23.83 -15.74 7.26
N ASN A 101 -23.64 -14.91 8.27
CA ASN A 101 -23.40 -15.35 9.65
C ASN A 101 -24.64 -15.28 10.56
N GLN A 102 -25.83 -15.09 9.97
CA GLN A 102 -27.11 -14.91 10.69
C GLN A 102 -27.09 -13.86 11.80
N SER A 103 -26.14 -12.91 11.77
CA SER A 103 -26.06 -11.85 12.78
C SER A 103 -27.27 -10.92 12.63
N ARG A 104 -28.20 -10.97 13.58
CA ARG A 104 -29.28 -9.99 13.69
C ARG A 104 -28.72 -8.77 14.42
N LEU A 105 -28.69 -7.63 13.74
CA LEU A 105 -28.41 -6.35 14.37
C LEU A 105 -29.39 -6.17 15.53
N LYS A 106 -28.86 -6.07 16.75
CA LYS A 106 -29.64 -5.62 17.90
C LYS A 106 -29.77 -4.11 17.76
N PHE A 107 -30.97 -3.64 17.46
CA PHE A 107 -31.32 -2.23 17.59
C PHE A 107 -31.48 -1.87 19.06
#